data_AF-A0A235A6K2-F1
#
_entry.id   AF-A0A235A6K2-F1
#
_cell.length_a   1.000
_cell.length_b   1.000
_cell.length_c   1.000
_cell.angle_alpha   90.00
_cell.angle_beta   90.00
_cell.angle_gamma   90.00
#
_symmetry.space_group_name_H-M   'P 1'
#
loop_
_entity.id
_entity.type
_entity.pdbx_description
1 polymer ?
#
loop_
_entity_poly.entity_id
_entity_poly.type
_entity_poly.pdbx_seq_one_letter_code
_entity_poly.pdbx_strand_id
1 'polypeptide(L)'
;MQPLVRRPDDTILIAPQYLLTTLSVYNNHLTQGVLPWTGEVPDKVSKALAERRSGRNKAFERTLERQLQEVGFKTIARVKPGDHARLGVPELTTEVDLVCGRSGDPNIWLIEAKDPASVYGFAETARQLRTFYSDSENKGRVKPCYATQLARKEIELKPYVEDIAKKLGLEPLPDHGAHVLQTRFVTRHLTPAGYWVSRPYEVLTTSQFLVALGEGGEAIAQDERDLA
;
A
#
# COMPACT_ATOMS: atom_id res chain seq x y z
N MET A 1 20.56 16.35 8.61
CA MET A 1 21.42 17.34 7.91
C MET A 1 20.50 18.30 7.17
N GLN A 2 20.64 19.61 7.36
CA GLN A 2 19.80 20.62 6.70
C GLN A 2 20.67 21.33 5.65
N PRO A 3 20.64 20.87 4.39
CA PRO A 3 21.55 21.35 3.36
C PRO A 3 21.33 22.80 2.90
N LEU A 4 20.13 23.35 3.16
CA LEU A 4 19.84 24.78 2.96
C LEU A 4 19.83 25.45 4.34
N VAL A 5 20.78 26.36 4.56
CA VAL A 5 20.83 27.14 5.81
C VAL A 5 20.30 28.53 5.52
N ARG A 6 19.19 28.90 6.18
CA ARG A 6 18.67 30.27 6.16
C ARG A 6 19.41 31.07 7.23
N ARG A 7 20.05 32.17 6.82
CA ARG A 7 20.64 33.15 7.73
C ARG A 7 19.57 34.11 8.27
N PRO A 8 19.86 34.87 9.35
CA PRO A 8 18.92 35.87 9.90
C PRO A 8 18.50 36.98 8.91
N ASP A 9 19.29 37.21 7.86
CA ASP A 9 19.05 38.18 6.78
C ASP A 9 18.25 37.58 5.59
N ASP A 10 17.66 36.40 5.76
CA ASP A 10 16.94 35.64 4.73
C ASP A 10 17.78 35.12 3.56
N THR A 11 19.10 35.30 3.60
CA THR A 11 20.00 34.68 2.63
C THR A 11 20.03 33.17 2.84
N ILE A 12 19.85 32.40 1.75
CA ILE A 12 19.98 30.94 1.75
C ILE A 12 21.41 30.57 1.33
N LEU A 13 22.10 29.83 2.19
CA LEU A 13 23.40 29.25 1.87
C LEU A 13 23.25 27.81 1.41
N ILE A 14 23.95 27.49 0.32
CA ILE A 14 24.11 26.13 -0.20
C ILE A 14 25.59 25.87 -0.34
N ALA A 15 26.08 24.85 0.36
CA ALA A 15 27.45 24.38 0.17
C ALA A 15 27.53 23.61 -1.16
N PRO A 16 28.37 24.03 -2.13
CA PRO A 16 28.41 23.43 -3.47
C PRO A 16 28.63 21.91 -3.48
N GLN A 17 29.48 21.42 -2.57
CA GLN A 17 29.78 19.99 -2.41
C GLN A 17 28.57 19.15 -1.96
N TYR A 18 27.53 19.79 -1.41
CA TYR A 18 26.30 19.13 -0.99
C TYR A 18 25.13 19.37 -1.95
N LEU A 19 25.32 20.08 -3.07
CA LEU A 19 24.21 20.46 -3.96
C LEU A 19 23.42 19.24 -4.46
N LEU A 20 24.11 18.19 -4.94
CA LEU A 20 23.46 16.96 -5.42
C LEU A 20 22.75 16.20 -4.28
N THR A 21 23.39 16.11 -3.11
CA THR A 21 22.79 15.50 -1.91
C THR A 21 21.55 16.27 -1.48
N THR A 22 21.60 17.60 -1.54
CA THR A 22 20.48 18.50 -1.25
C THR A 22 19.33 18.21 -2.18
N LEU A 23 19.58 18.25 -3.50
CA LEU A 23 18.59 17.96 -4.51
C LEU A 23 17.96 16.59 -4.28
N SER A 24 18.76 15.56 -4.02
CA SER A 24 18.29 14.21 -3.73
C SER A 24 17.36 14.18 -2.52
N VAL A 25 17.74 14.79 -1.40
CA VAL A 25 16.90 14.85 -0.19
C VAL A 25 15.55 15.54 -0.46
N TYR A 26 15.55 16.71 -1.09
CA TYR A 26 14.31 17.43 -1.39
C TYR A 26 13.47 16.67 -2.41
N ASN A 27 14.08 16.16 -3.47
CA ASN A 27 13.39 15.40 -4.49
C ASN A 27 12.70 14.17 -3.89
N ASN A 28 13.38 13.41 -3.01
CA ASN A 28 12.80 12.24 -2.36
C ASN A 28 11.59 12.58 -1.49
N HIS A 29 11.65 13.68 -0.73
CA HIS A 29 10.50 14.12 0.08
C HIS A 29 9.34 14.62 -0.80
N LEU A 30 9.62 15.51 -1.76
CA LEU A 30 8.59 16.14 -2.60
C LEU A 30 7.91 15.14 -3.54
N THR A 31 8.67 14.22 -4.14
CA THR A 31 8.10 13.13 -4.95
C THR A 31 7.16 12.26 -4.13
N GLN A 32 7.43 12.13 -2.83
CA GLN A 32 6.58 11.43 -1.88
C GLN A 32 5.45 12.29 -1.27
N GLY A 33 5.36 13.56 -1.65
CA GLY A 33 4.38 14.50 -1.14
C GLY A 33 4.58 14.80 0.35
N VAL A 34 5.81 14.86 0.83
CA VAL A 34 6.15 15.30 2.19
C VAL A 34 7.20 16.41 2.12
N LEU A 35 7.34 17.18 3.20
CA LEU A 35 8.44 18.13 3.35
C LEU A 35 9.55 17.49 4.20
N PRO A 36 10.82 17.82 3.91
CA PRO A 36 11.95 17.32 4.67
C PRO A 36 12.00 17.80 6.14
N TRP A 37 11.33 18.89 6.48
CA TRP A 37 11.29 19.40 7.86
C TRP A 37 9.89 19.87 8.28
N THR A 38 9.72 19.92 9.59
CA THR A 38 8.53 20.38 10.28
C THR A 38 8.52 21.89 10.41
N GLY A 39 7.34 22.50 10.24
CA GLY A 39 7.08 23.92 10.40
C GLY A 39 5.64 24.22 9.99
N GLU A 40 5.21 25.47 10.13
CA GLU A 40 3.93 25.88 9.54
C GLU A 40 4.00 25.75 8.02
N VAL A 41 3.16 24.87 7.47
CA VAL A 41 3.08 24.64 6.03
C VAL A 41 1.84 25.37 5.52
N PRO A 42 1.98 26.32 4.58
CA PRO A 42 0.84 27.00 4.02
C PRO A 42 -0.18 26.03 3.44
N ASP A 43 -1.48 26.30 3.62
CA ASP A 43 -2.56 25.39 3.22
C ASP A 43 -2.49 24.98 1.75
N LYS A 44 -2.10 25.91 0.87
CA LYS A 44 -1.90 25.63 -0.57
C LYS A 44 -0.84 24.54 -0.78
N VAL A 45 0.26 24.58 -0.03
CA VAL A 45 1.33 23.57 -0.10
C VAL A 45 0.85 22.26 0.49
N SER A 46 0.19 22.30 1.65
CA SER A 46 -0.41 21.10 2.29
C SER A 46 -1.38 20.38 1.36
N LYS A 47 -2.23 21.12 0.64
CA LYS A 47 -3.17 20.60 -0.36
C LYS A 47 -2.44 19.98 -1.55
N ALA A 48 -1.46 20.69 -2.14
CA ALA A 48 -0.68 20.17 -3.26
C ALA A 48 0.08 18.88 -2.91
N LEU A 49 0.66 18.81 -1.71
CA LEU A 49 1.31 17.60 -1.20
C LEU A 49 0.31 16.46 -0.99
N ALA A 50 -0.90 16.75 -0.49
CA ALA A 50 -1.96 15.75 -0.35
C ALA A 50 -2.45 15.22 -1.71
N GLU A 51 -2.62 16.10 -2.70
CA GLU A 51 -2.95 15.71 -4.08
C GLU A 51 -1.85 14.85 -4.69
N ARG A 52 -0.58 15.18 -4.47
CA ARG A 52 0.56 14.36 -4.91
C ARG A 52 0.53 12.97 -4.28
N ARG A 53 0.31 12.87 -2.96
CA ARG A 53 0.17 11.57 -2.26
C ARG A 53 -1.00 10.76 -2.81
N SER A 54 -2.15 11.40 -3.01
CA SER A 54 -3.34 10.75 -3.58
C SER A 54 -3.09 10.23 -4.99
N GLY A 55 -2.44 11.03 -5.84
CA GLY A 55 -2.04 10.63 -7.20
C GLY A 55 -1.08 9.44 -7.19
N ARG A 56 -0.10 9.44 -6.28
CA ARG A 56 0.88 8.35 -6.13
C ARG A 56 0.23 7.04 -5.69
N ASN A 57 -0.67 7.10 -4.69
CA ASN A 57 -1.41 5.92 -4.21
C ASN A 57 -2.31 5.35 -5.31
N LYS A 58 -3.06 6.20 -6.02
CA LYS A 58 -3.89 5.77 -7.16
C LYS A 58 -3.07 5.16 -8.30
N ALA A 59 -1.88 5.71 -8.58
CA ALA A 59 -0.98 5.16 -9.59
C ALA A 59 -0.40 3.81 -9.15
N PHE A 60 -0.08 3.66 -7.86
CA PHE A 60 0.35 2.40 -7.28
C PHE A 60 -0.73 1.32 -7.42
N GLU A 61 -1.95 1.60 -6.96
CA GLU A 61 -3.10 0.69 -7.05
C GLU A 61 -3.36 0.24 -8.49
N ARG A 62 -3.33 1.16 -9.46
CA ARG A 62 -3.47 0.83 -10.90
C ARG A 62 -2.34 -0.06 -11.41
N THR A 63 -1.12 0.18 -10.97
CA THR A 63 0.05 -0.59 -11.42
C THR A 63 -0.03 -2.02 -10.87
N LEU A 64 -0.35 -2.17 -9.58
CA LEU A 64 -0.54 -3.46 -8.94
C LEU A 64 -1.68 -4.26 -9.61
N GLU A 65 -2.82 -3.62 -9.85
CA GLU A 65 -3.95 -4.23 -10.57
C GLU A 65 -3.53 -4.74 -11.95
N ARG A 66 -2.84 -3.90 -12.74
CA ARG A 66 -2.34 -4.27 -14.07
C ARG A 66 -1.37 -5.45 -14.01
N GLN A 67 -0.40 -5.42 -13.10
CA GLN A 67 0.61 -6.48 -12.97
C GLN A 67 -0.03 -7.82 -12.59
N LEU A 68 -1.07 -7.81 -11.74
CA LEU A 68 -1.82 -9.03 -11.41
C LEU A 68 -2.59 -9.57 -12.62
N GLN A 69 -3.21 -8.69 -13.42
CA GLN A 69 -3.87 -9.08 -14.67
C GLN A 69 -2.89 -9.67 -15.69
N GLU A 70 -1.68 -9.11 -15.79
CA GLU A 70 -0.61 -9.60 -16.68
C GLU A 70 -0.18 -11.04 -16.32
N VAL A 71 -0.24 -11.43 -15.04
CA VAL A 71 0.04 -12.80 -14.58
C VAL A 71 -1.21 -13.68 -14.44
N GLY A 72 -2.33 -13.26 -15.06
CA GLY A 72 -3.53 -14.08 -15.24
C GLY A 72 -4.58 -13.98 -14.13
N PHE A 73 -4.44 -13.05 -13.19
CA PHE A 73 -5.48 -12.82 -12.18
C PHE A 73 -6.62 -11.96 -12.73
N LYS A 74 -7.85 -12.31 -12.35
CA LYS A 74 -9.01 -11.43 -12.48
C LYS A 74 -9.07 -10.53 -11.25
N THR A 75 -9.42 -9.26 -11.44
CA THR A 75 -9.35 -8.25 -10.38
C THR A 75 -10.64 -7.43 -10.25
N ILE A 76 -10.97 -7.02 -9.03
CA ILE A 76 -11.98 -6.01 -8.72
C ILE A 76 -11.32 -4.99 -7.77
N ALA A 77 -11.01 -3.80 -8.28
CA ALA A 77 -10.32 -2.76 -7.51
C ALA A 77 -11.24 -1.61 -7.06
N ARG A 78 -10.82 -0.92 -5.99
CA ARG A 78 -11.37 0.34 -5.47
C ARG A 78 -12.89 0.30 -5.31
N VAL A 79 -13.36 -0.64 -4.49
CA VAL A 79 -14.79 -0.78 -4.17
C VAL A 79 -15.09 0.11 -2.97
N LYS A 80 -15.96 1.11 -3.15
CA LYS A 80 -16.33 2.03 -2.08
C LYS A 80 -17.42 1.43 -1.19
N PRO A 81 -17.57 1.92 0.06
CA PRO A 81 -18.74 1.61 0.86
C PRO A 81 -20.02 1.89 0.07
N GLY A 82 -20.96 0.93 0.07
CA GLY A 82 -22.17 1.01 -0.74
C GLY A 82 -22.08 0.37 -2.14
N ASP A 83 -20.88 0.16 -2.71
CA ASP A 83 -20.69 -0.48 -4.02
C ASP A 83 -20.58 -2.02 -3.94
N HIS A 84 -21.17 -2.61 -2.90
CA HIS A 84 -21.08 -4.04 -2.55
C HIS A 84 -21.43 -4.99 -3.71
N ALA A 85 -22.36 -4.59 -4.59
CA ALA A 85 -22.78 -5.37 -5.76
C ALA A 85 -21.61 -5.69 -6.73
N ARG A 86 -20.55 -4.87 -6.75
CA ARG A 86 -19.34 -5.14 -7.55
C ARG A 86 -18.58 -6.37 -7.06
N LEU A 87 -18.63 -6.66 -5.75
CA LEU A 87 -18.04 -7.85 -5.13
C LEU A 87 -19.04 -9.00 -4.99
N GLY A 88 -20.34 -8.76 -5.21
CA GLY A 88 -21.37 -9.79 -5.07
C GLY A 88 -21.71 -10.11 -3.62
N VAL A 89 -21.34 -9.21 -2.71
CA VAL A 89 -21.66 -9.31 -1.28
C VAL A 89 -22.90 -8.46 -0.97
N PRO A 90 -23.68 -8.76 0.07
CA PRO A 90 -24.93 -8.05 0.36
C PRO A 90 -24.73 -6.64 0.92
N GLU A 91 -23.64 -6.42 1.65
CA GLU A 91 -23.30 -5.14 2.23
C GLU A 91 -21.78 -4.99 2.29
N LEU A 92 -21.31 -3.75 2.21
CA LEU A 92 -19.90 -3.39 2.37
C LEU A 92 -19.84 -2.06 3.09
N THR A 93 -19.30 -2.06 4.32
CA THR A 93 -19.21 -0.83 5.14
C THR A 93 -17.85 -0.16 5.03
N THR A 94 -16.87 -0.89 4.48
CA THR A 94 -15.48 -0.46 4.36
C THR A 94 -15.05 -0.33 2.89
N GLU A 95 -14.08 0.55 2.61
CA GLU A 95 -13.48 0.58 1.27
C GLU A 95 -12.58 -0.65 1.07
N VAL A 96 -12.65 -1.29 -0.08
CA VAL A 96 -11.77 -2.41 -0.47
C VAL A 96 -10.85 -1.95 -1.58
N ASP A 97 -9.53 -2.00 -1.32
CA ASP A 97 -8.52 -1.52 -2.25
C ASP A 97 -8.47 -2.43 -3.49
N LEU A 98 -8.36 -3.75 -3.28
CA LEU A 98 -8.32 -4.74 -4.35
C LEU A 98 -8.73 -6.15 -3.86
N VAL A 99 -9.53 -6.84 -4.68
CA VAL A 99 -9.76 -8.28 -4.58
C VAL A 99 -9.36 -8.94 -5.89
N CYS A 100 -8.67 -10.08 -5.84
CA CYS A 100 -8.31 -10.82 -7.03
C CYS A 100 -8.28 -12.33 -6.83
N GLY A 101 -8.38 -13.07 -7.93
CA GLY A 101 -8.24 -14.53 -7.96
C GLY A 101 -7.92 -15.02 -9.37
N ARG A 102 -7.50 -16.27 -9.50
CA ARG A 102 -7.12 -16.90 -10.77
C ARG A 102 -7.75 -18.28 -10.87
N SER A 103 -8.27 -18.66 -12.03
CA SER A 103 -8.87 -19.99 -12.21
C SER A 103 -7.88 -21.09 -11.85
N GLY A 104 -8.33 -22.10 -11.11
CA GLY A 104 -7.50 -23.20 -10.60
C GLY A 104 -6.71 -22.87 -9.34
N ASP A 105 -6.62 -21.61 -8.91
CA ASP A 105 -6.05 -21.23 -7.62
C ASP A 105 -7.17 -21.20 -6.56
N PRO A 106 -7.04 -21.94 -5.45
CA PRO A 106 -8.04 -21.92 -4.40
C PRO A 106 -8.11 -20.58 -3.65
N ASN A 107 -7.12 -19.70 -3.81
CA ASN A 107 -7.04 -18.47 -3.05
C ASN A 107 -7.75 -17.30 -3.76
N ILE A 108 -8.64 -16.65 -3.01
CA ILE A 108 -9.11 -15.30 -3.31
C ILE A 108 -8.32 -14.34 -2.43
N TRP A 109 -7.66 -13.37 -3.04
CA TRP A 109 -6.80 -12.44 -2.33
C TRP A 109 -7.52 -11.13 -2.06
N LEU A 110 -7.67 -10.77 -0.78
CA LEU A 110 -7.99 -9.42 -0.32
C LEU A 110 -6.68 -8.68 -0.08
N ILE A 111 -6.44 -7.65 -0.89
CA ILE A 111 -5.19 -6.89 -0.86
C ILE A 111 -5.48 -5.48 -0.36
N GLU A 112 -4.76 -5.08 0.69
CA GLU A 112 -4.68 -3.69 1.14
C GLU A 112 -3.44 -3.02 0.55
N ALA A 113 -3.63 -2.15 -0.43
CA ALA A 113 -2.55 -1.48 -1.14
C ALA A 113 -2.13 -0.21 -0.38
N LYS A 114 -0.86 -0.14 0.03
CA LYS A 114 -0.32 1.01 0.75
C LYS A 114 0.98 1.51 0.12
N ASP A 115 1.04 2.81 -0.17
CA ASP A 115 2.26 3.48 -0.62
C ASP A 115 2.72 4.49 0.44
N PRO A 116 3.19 4.04 1.62
CA PRO A 116 3.67 4.96 2.64
C PRO A 116 4.93 5.68 2.15
N ALA A 117 5.14 6.91 2.63
CA ALA A 117 6.41 7.59 2.42
C ALA A 117 7.57 6.79 3.05
N SER A 118 8.74 6.85 2.43
CA SER A 118 9.97 6.33 3.02
C SER A 118 10.26 7.11 4.30
N VAL A 119 10.48 6.38 5.38
CA VAL A 119 10.81 6.96 6.68
C VAL A 119 12.26 6.68 7.01
N TYR A 120 12.93 7.68 7.58
CA TYR A 120 14.31 7.58 8.04
C TYR A 120 14.38 8.00 9.51
N GLY A 121 15.13 7.23 10.30
CA GLY A 121 15.32 7.46 11.73
C GLY A 121 14.31 6.71 12.62
N PHE A 122 14.77 6.35 13.82
CA PHE A 122 14.07 5.44 14.73
C PHE A 122 12.65 5.88 15.08
N ALA A 123 12.44 7.16 15.39
CA ALA A 123 11.14 7.66 15.79
C ALA A 123 10.09 7.55 14.68
N GLU A 124 10.50 7.81 13.44
CA GLU A 124 9.62 7.75 12.26
C GLU A 124 9.33 6.31 11.84
N THR A 125 10.34 5.43 11.89
CA THR A 125 10.16 3.98 11.74
C THR A 125 9.14 3.45 12.75
N ALA A 126 9.29 3.81 14.03
CA ALA A 126 8.37 3.37 15.08
C ALA A 126 6.94 3.93 14.87
N ARG A 127 6.81 5.17 14.39
CA ARG A 127 5.51 5.78 14.05
C ARG A 127 4.83 5.06 12.90
N GLN A 128 5.58 4.67 11.87
CA GLN A 128 5.04 3.93 10.75
C GLN A 128 4.58 2.53 11.19
N LEU A 129 5.37 1.82 11.98
CA LEU A 129 4.98 0.52 12.55
C LEU A 129 3.69 0.59 13.38
N ARG A 130 3.56 1.61 14.25
CA ARG A 130 2.31 1.85 14.99
C ARG A 130 1.13 2.08 14.07
N THR A 131 1.31 2.80 12.95
CA THR A 131 0.23 3.05 11.99
C THR A 131 -0.30 1.74 11.38
N PHE A 132 0.57 0.75 11.17
CA PHE A 132 0.16 -0.56 10.67
C PHE A 132 -0.50 -1.43 11.75
N TYR A 133 0.03 -1.45 12.98
CA TYR A 133 -0.29 -2.51 13.95
C TYR A 133 -0.70 -2.05 15.36
N SER A 134 -0.84 -0.75 15.60
CA SER A 134 -1.23 -0.22 16.91
C SER A 134 -2.31 0.84 16.78
N ASP A 135 -3.50 0.52 17.29
CA ASP A 135 -4.55 1.51 17.44
C ASP A 135 -4.03 2.66 18.32
N SER A 136 -4.47 3.87 17.99
CA SER A 136 -4.06 5.09 18.69
C SER A 136 -5.26 5.77 19.29
N GLU A 137 -5.14 6.27 20.51
CA GLU A 137 -6.20 7.06 21.14
C GLU A 137 -5.89 8.55 21.01
N ASN A 138 -6.90 9.33 20.62
CA ASN A 138 -6.81 10.77 20.61
C ASN A 138 -8.12 11.37 21.12
N LYS A 139 -8.07 12.13 22.22
CA LYS A 139 -9.23 12.77 22.86
C LYS A 139 -10.40 11.80 23.11
N GLY A 140 -10.10 10.62 23.67
CA GLY A 140 -11.11 9.59 23.98
C GLY A 140 -11.66 8.84 22.76
N ARG A 141 -11.11 9.06 21.56
CA ARG A 141 -11.49 8.32 20.34
C ARG A 141 -10.34 7.41 19.92
N VAL A 142 -10.66 6.13 19.75
CA VAL A 142 -9.73 5.15 19.19
C VAL A 142 -9.73 5.30 17.67
N LYS A 143 -8.57 5.66 17.13
CA LYS A 143 -8.26 5.59 15.70
C LYS A 143 -7.63 4.23 15.40
N PRO A 144 -8.31 3.37 14.62
CA PRO A 144 -7.79 2.04 14.33
C PRO A 144 -6.56 2.10 13.44
N CYS A 145 -5.60 1.22 13.68
CA CYS A 145 -4.47 0.98 12.78
C CYS A 145 -4.92 0.29 11.49
N TYR A 146 -4.01 0.14 10.53
CA TYR A 146 -4.34 -0.52 9.26
C TYR A 146 -4.73 -1.99 9.45
N ALA A 147 -4.08 -2.74 10.34
CA ALA A 147 -4.41 -4.14 10.57
C ALA A 147 -5.83 -4.30 11.15
N THR A 148 -6.23 -3.44 12.10
CA THR A 148 -7.60 -3.42 12.63
C THR A 148 -8.63 -3.09 11.55
N GLN A 149 -8.31 -2.17 10.65
CA GLN A 149 -9.18 -1.84 9.52
C GLN A 149 -9.28 -3.01 8.53
N LEU A 150 -8.15 -3.64 8.20
CA LEU A 150 -8.10 -4.78 7.28
C LEU A 150 -8.85 -6.00 7.83
N ALA A 151 -8.77 -6.24 9.14
CA ALA A 151 -9.54 -7.30 9.79
C ALA A 151 -11.06 -7.11 9.66
N ARG A 152 -11.55 -5.87 9.68
CA ARG A 152 -12.98 -5.59 9.44
C ARG A 152 -13.37 -5.94 8.00
N LYS A 153 -12.53 -5.58 7.02
CA LYS A 153 -12.74 -5.94 5.61
C LYS A 153 -12.76 -7.45 5.44
N GLU A 154 -11.82 -8.17 6.04
CA GLU A 154 -11.77 -9.62 5.99
C GLU A 154 -13.04 -10.25 6.57
N ILE A 155 -13.49 -9.80 7.76
CA ILE A 155 -14.71 -10.31 8.40
C ILE A 155 -15.94 -10.07 7.52
N GLU A 156 -16.04 -8.91 6.86
CA GLU A 156 -17.15 -8.60 5.95
C GLU A 156 -17.17 -9.51 4.70
N LEU A 157 -15.99 -9.84 4.15
CA LEU A 157 -15.89 -10.57 2.88
C LEU A 157 -15.83 -12.10 3.04
N LYS A 158 -15.27 -12.60 4.14
CA LYS A 158 -15.01 -14.03 4.38
C LYS A 158 -16.26 -14.94 4.27
N PRO A 159 -17.47 -14.52 4.66
CA PRO A 159 -18.67 -15.35 4.46
C PRO A 159 -19.09 -15.49 2.98
N TYR A 160 -18.60 -14.63 2.10
CA TYR A 160 -19.08 -14.49 0.72
C TYR A 160 -18.01 -14.82 -0.33
N VAL A 161 -16.97 -15.59 0.03
CA VAL A 161 -15.82 -15.86 -0.83
C VAL A 161 -16.24 -16.50 -2.15
N GLU A 162 -17.22 -17.41 -2.14
CA GLU A 162 -17.73 -18.04 -3.37
C GLU A 162 -18.49 -17.05 -4.26
N ASP A 163 -19.23 -16.11 -3.68
CA ASP A 163 -19.94 -15.11 -4.45
C ASP A 163 -18.97 -14.09 -5.06
N ILE A 164 -17.91 -13.77 -4.34
CA ILE A 164 -16.77 -12.99 -4.85
C ILE A 164 -16.08 -13.74 -6.00
N ALA A 165 -15.80 -15.04 -5.86
CA ALA A 165 -15.20 -15.86 -6.91
C ALA A 165 -16.07 -15.89 -8.18
N LYS A 166 -17.39 -16.04 -8.02
CA LYS A 166 -18.35 -15.92 -9.13
C LYS A 166 -18.33 -14.54 -9.78
N LYS A 167 -18.23 -13.47 -8.99
CA LYS A 167 -18.14 -12.09 -9.52
C LYS A 167 -16.84 -11.81 -10.26
N LEU A 168 -15.75 -12.40 -9.79
CA LEU A 168 -14.49 -12.43 -10.52
C LEU A 168 -14.60 -13.26 -11.80
N GLY A 169 -15.64 -14.10 -11.94
CA GLY A 169 -15.85 -14.97 -13.10
C GLY A 169 -14.88 -16.15 -13.08
N LEU A 170 -14.49 -16.65 -11.91
CA LEU A 170 -13.63 -17.80 -11.76
C LEU A 170 -14.42 -19.09 -12.02
N GLU A 171 -13.74 -20.08 -12.60
CA GLU A 171 -14.29 -21.41 -12.74
C GLU A 171 -14.36 -22.09 -11.36
N PRO A 172 -15.33 -22.97 -11.11
CA PRO A 172 -15.35 -23.78 -9.90
C PRO A 172 -14.05 -24.56 -9.76
N LEU A 173 -13.56 -24.69 -8.53
CA LEU A 173 -12.36 -25.48 -8.26
C LEU A 173 -12.62 -26.96 -8.60
N PRO A 174 -11.60 -27.68 -9.09
CA PRO A 174 -11.64 -29.13 -9.18
C PRO A 174 -11.94 -29.75 -7.80
N ASP A 175 -12.59 -30.92 -7.79
CA ASP A 175 -12.82 -31.74 -6.59
C ASP A 175 -13.73 -31.15 -5.50
N HIS A 176 -14.67 -30.26 -5.87
CA HIS A 176 -15.60 -29.61 -4.92
C HIS A 176 -14.90 -28.80 -3.81
N GLY A 177 -13.67 -28.34 -4.06
CA GLY A 177 -12.98 -27.42 -3.15
C GLY A 177 -13.73 -26.09 -3.03
N ALA A 178 -13.63 -25.48 -1.85
CA ALA A 178 -14.07 -24.10 -1.62
C ALA A 178 -12.87 -23.15 -1.70
N HIS A 179 -13.10 -22.00 -2.29
CA HIS A 179 -12.16 -20.90 -2.30
C HIS A 179 -11.89 -20.40 -0.88
N VAL A 180 -10.67 -19.95 -0.62
CA VAL A 180 -10.23 -19.44 0.69
C VAL A 180 -9.80 -17.99 0.54
N LEU A 181 -10.31 -17.13 1.42
CA LEU A 181 -9.86 -15.74 1.49
C LEU A 181 -8.48 -15.68 2.13
N GLN A 182 -7.51 -15.15 1.38
CA GLN A 182 -6.19 -14.79 1.87
C GLN A 182 -6.06 -13.28 1.90
N THR A 183 -5.56 -12.74 3.02
CA THR A 183 -5.49 -11.30 3.24
C THR A 183 -4.06 -10.82 3.42
N ARG A 184 -3.66 -9.77 2.69
CA ARG A 184 -2.28 -9.25 2.71
C ARG A 184 -2.23 -7.73 2.55
N PHE A 185 -1.18 -7.13 3.11
CA PHE A 185 -0.76 -5.79 2.71
C PHE A 185 0.22 -5.89 1.55
N VAL A 186 0.03 -5.05 0.54
CA VAL A 186 0.98 -4.90 -0.58
C VAL A 186 1.45 -3.47 -0.67
N THR A 187 2.76 -3.29 -0.74
CA THR A 187 3.43 -1.98 -0.74
C THR A 187 4.29 -1.79 -1.98
N ARG A 188 4.50 -0.52 -2.37
CA ARG A 188 5.35 -0.19 -3.52
C ARG A 188 6.81 -0.50 -3.24
N HIS A 189 7.27 -0.11 -2.07
CA HIS A 189 8.65 -0.29 -1.61
C HIS A 189 8.64 -1.00 -0.28
N LEU A 190 9.77 -1.59 0.07
CA LEU A 190 9.96 -2.22 1.36
C LEU A 190 9.70 -1.23 2.49
N THR A 191 8.90 -1.66 3.46
CA THR A 191 8.58 -0.87 4.65
C THR A 191 9.03 -1.62 5.89
N PRO A 192 9.37 -0.91 6.98
CA PRO A 192 9.57 -1.49 8.30
C PRO A 192 8.54 -2.55 8.70
N ALA A 193 7.27 -2.39 8.31
CA ALA A 193 6.21 -3.35 8.63
C ALA A 193 6.44 -4.73 7.97
N GLY A 194 7.12 -4.81 6.82
CA GLY A 194 7.46 -6.07 6.16
C GLY A 194 8.46 -6.94 6.90
N TYR A 195 9.22 -6.38 7.85
CA TYR A 195 10.14 -7.15 8.69
C TYR A 195 9.48 -7.70 9.97
N TRP A 196 8.23 -7.31 10.24
CA TRP A 196 7.53 -7.69 11.46
C TRP A 196 6.68 -8.94 11.25
N VAL A 197 7.29 -10.12 11.44
CA VAL A 197 6.69 -11.43 11.12
C VAL A 197 5.59 -11.86 12.11
N SER A 198 5.52 -11.29 13.32
CA SER A 198 4.62 -11.76 14.41
C SER A 198 3.23 -11.09 14.46
N ARG A 199 2.68 -10.63 13.33
CA ARG A 199 1.42 -9.87 13.26
C ARG A 199 0.45 -10.46 12.22
N PRO A 200 -0.87 -10.21 12.35
CA PRO A 200 -1.90 -11.01 11.68
C PRO A 200 -1.89 -10.93 10.15
N TYR A 201 -1.29 -9.87 9.60
CA TYR A 201 -1.18 -9.68 8.15
C TYR A 201 0.25 -9.34 7.78
N GLU A 202 0.79 -10.16 6.88
CA GLU A 202 2.08 -9.96 6.25
C GLU A 202 2.04 -8.76 5.29
N VAL A 203 3.17 -8.05 5.20
CA VAL A 203 3.37 -6.89 4.33
C VAL A 203 4.45 -7.22 3.32
N LEU A 204 4.05 -7.34 2.06
CA LEU A 204 4.95 -7.64 0.95
C LEU A 204 5.15 -6.41 0.07
N THR A 205 6.29 -6.32 -0.61
CA THR A 205 6.39 -5.47 -1.79
C THR A 205 5.60 -6.10 -2.93
N THR A 206 5.31 -5.32 -3.98
CA THR A 206 4.63 -5.85 -5.17
C THR A 206 5.42 -6.99 -5.81
N SER A 207 6.74 -6.84 -5.97
CA SER A 207 7.60 -7.89 -6.51
C SER A 207 7.59 -9.14 -5.64
N GLN A 208 7.68 -8.99 -4.31
CA GLN A 208 7.60 -10.14 -3.38
C GLN A 208 6.24 -10.85 -3.47
N PHE A 209 5.15 -10.09 -3.56
CA PHE A 209 3.82 -10.64 -3.67
C PHE A 209 3.63 -11.40 -5.00
N LEU A 210 4.03 -10.82 -6.13
CA LEU A 210 3.96 -11.49 -7.43
C LEU A 210 4.78 -12.78 -7.48
N VAL A 211 5.98 -12.79 -6.87
CA VAL A 211 6.80 -14.00 -6.74
C VAL A 211 6.07 -15.06 -5.89
N ALA A 212 5.44 -14.66 -4.78
CA ALA A 212 4.70 -15.58 -3.93
C ALA A 212 3.48 -16.21 -4.62
N LEU A 213 2.88 -15.53 -5.61
CA LEU A 213 1.76 -16.04 -6.41
C LEU A 213 2.17 -17.06 -7.50
N GLY A 214 3.48 -17.22 -7.75
CA GLY A 214 3.98 -17.78 -9.01
C GLY A 214 4.71 -19.13 -8.97
N GLU A 215 5.00 -19.76 -7.81
CA GLU A 215 5.87 -20.96 -7.68
C GLU A 215 6.81 -21.22 -8.88
N GLY A 216 7.78 -20.33 -9.10
CA GLY A 216 8.66 -20.31 -10.27
C GLY A 216 9.49 -19.01 -10.37
N GLY A 217 10.28 -18.73 -9.34
CA GLY A 217 10.90 -17.42 -9.06
C GLY A 217 12.04 -16.93 -9.97
N GLU A 218 12.03 -17.13 -11.29
CA GLU A 218 13.17 -16.69 -12.14
C GLU A 218 12.86 -15.65 -13.22
N ALA A 219 11.62 -15.44 -13.64
CA ALA A 219 11.37 -14.58 -14.81
C ALA A 219 11.29 -13.06 -14.52
N ILE A 220 10.92 -12.64 -13.30
CA ILE A 220 10.64 -11.21 -13.00
C ILE A 220 11.87 -10.49 -12.40
N ALA A 221 12.85 -11.24 -11.87
CA ALA A 221 14.05 -10.66 -11.24
C ALA A 221 15.12 -10.17 -12.25
N GLN A 222 14.92 -10.42 -13.55
CA GLN A 222 15.85 -10.03 -14.61
C GLN A 222 15.63 -8.57 -15.04
N ASP A 223 14.37 -8.12 -15.15
CA ASP A 223 14.01 -6.80 -15.69
C ASP A 223 14.39 -5.63 -14.76
N GLU A 224 14.47 -5.84 -13.44
CA GLU A 224 14.87 -4.80 -12.49
C GLU A 224 16.40 -4.63 -12.37
N ARG A 225 17.21 -5.61 -12.80
CA ARG A 225 18.67 -5.47 -12.84
C ARG A 225 19.14 -4.63 -14.02
N ASP A 226 18.36 -4.59 -15.09
CA ASP A 226 18.69 -3.84 -16.31
C ASP A 226 18.26 -2.36 -16.24
N LEU A 227 17.64 -1.94 -15.12
CA LEU A 227 17.17 -0.56 -14.89
C LEU A 227 17.74 0.11 -13.64
N ALA A 228 18.66 -0.55 -12.92
CA ALA A 228 19.40 0.01 -11.77
C ALA A 228 20.84 0.40 -12.16
#